data_AF-A0A924TR76-F1
#
_entry.id   AF-A0A924TR76-F1
#
_cell.length_a   1.000
_cell.length_b   1.000
_cell.length_c   1.000
_cell.angle_alpha   90.00
_cell.angle_beta   90.00
_cell.angle_gamma   90.00
#
_symmetry.space_group_name_H-M   'P 1'
#
loop_
_entity.id
_entity.type
_entity.pdbx_description
1 polymer ?
#
loop_
_entity_poly.entity_id
_entity_poly.type
_entity_poly.pdbx_seq_one_letter_code
_entity_poly.pdbx_strand_id
1 'polypeptide(L)'
;MPPRHPASGDLDAIETASRDEITALQLQRLRSTLGRAYDLVPHYRQAFDAAGVQPADLKTLADLAKFPFTTKQDLRANYPF
;
A
#
# COMPACT_ATOMS: atom_id res chain seq x y z
N MET A 1 -23.11 25.78 15.36
CA MET A 1 -23.74 24.93 14.33
C MET A 1 -23.80 23.51 14.88
N PRO A 2 -24.93 22.79 14.77
CA PRO A 2 -24.94 21.37 15.11
C PRO A 2 -24.10 20.58 14.09
N PRO A 3 -23.44 19.48 14.49
CA PRO A 3 -22.73 18.62 13.55
C PRO A 3 -23.72 18.00 12.57
N ARG A 4 -23.39 18.06 11.27
CA ARG A 4 -24.19 17.44 10.21
C ARG A 4 -23.85 15.95 10.17
N HIS A 5 -24.84 15.09 10.38
CA HIS A 5 -24.69 13.68 10.09
C HIS A 5 -24.95 13.43 8.60
N PRO A 6 -24.09 12.65 7.91
CA PRO A 6 -24.32 12.31 6.51
C PRO A 6 -25.62 11.49 6.37
N ALA A 7 -26.39 11.77 5.32
CA ALA A 7 -27.59 11.00 5.01
C ALA A 7 -27.22 9.68 4.32
N SER A 8 -28.15 8.72 4.32
CA SER A 8 -28.01 7.48 3.55
C SER A 8 -27.91 7.81 2.06
N GLY A 9 -26.72 7.63 1.47
CA GLY A 9 -26.40 7.99 0.09
C GLY A 9 -25.32 9.06 -0.08
N ASP A 10 -24.92 9.75 1.00
CA ASP A 10 -23.85 10.75 0.98
C ASP A 10 -22.44 10.12 1.10
N LEU A 11 -22.35 8.84 1.46
CA LEU A 11 -21.10 8.11 1.70
C LEU A 11 -20.77 7.19 0.53
N ASP A 12 -19.49 7.11 0.19
CA ASP A 12 -18.98 6.09 -0.73
C ASP A 12 -19.19 4.70 -0.12
N ALA A 13 -19.44 3.70 -0.97
CA ALA A 13 -19.69 2.33 -0.52
C ALA A 13 -18.58 1.77 0.40
N ILE A 14 -17.33 2.23 0.23
CA ILE A 14 -16.19 1.79 1.05
C ILE A 14 -16.21 2.36 2.47
N GLU A 15 -16.86 3.50 2.71
CA GLU A 15 -16.93 4.16 4.02
C GLU A 15 -17.81 3.41 5.01
N THR A 16 -18.74 2.59 4.50
CA THR A 16 -19.64 1.75 5.30
C THR A 16 -19.44 0.25 5.05
N ALA A 17 -18.40 -0.12 4.30
CA ALA A 17 -18.11 -1.51 3.99
C ALA A 17 -17.72 -2.31 5.25
N SER A 18 -17.95 -3.61 5.20
CA SER A 18 -17.50 -4.52 6.24
C SER A 18 -15.97 -4.53 6.35
N ARG A 19 -15.47 -4.96 7.51
CA ARG A 19 -14.02 -5.11 7.74
C ARG A 19 -13.38 -6.07 6.72
N ASP A 20 -14.10 -7.10 6.31
CA ASP A 20 -13.61 -8.10 5.36
C ASP A 20 -13.51 -7.53 3.95
N GLU A 21 -14.51 -6.76 3.51
CA GLU A 21 -14.47 -6.05 2.22
C GLU A 21 -13.32 -5.03 2.17
N ILE A 22 -13.13 -4.25 3.24
CA ILE A 22 -12.02 -3.30 3.35
C ILE A 22 -10.67 -4.04 3.28
N THR A 23 -10.53 -5.13 4.04
CA THR A 23 -9.29 -5.92 4.11
C THR A 23 -8.96 -6.56 2.76
N ALA A 24 -9.98 -7.10 2.07
CA ALA A 24 -9.82 -7.69 0.73
C ALA A 24 -9.36 -6.64 -0.29
N LEU A 25 -10.00 -5.45 -0.29
CA LEU A 25 -9.61 -4.35 -1.18
C LEU A 25 -8.20 -3.85 -0.89
N GLN A 26 -7.85 -3.67 0.39
CA GLN A 26 -6.51 -3.27 0.81
C GLN A 26 -5.46 -4.26 0.33
N LEU A 27 -5.67 -5.56 0.52
CA LEU A 27 -4.73 -6.59 0.10
C LEU A 27 -4.56 -6.61 -1.44
N GLN A 28 -5.66 -6.52 -2.17
CA GLN A 28 -5.65 -6.49 -3.63
C GLN A 28 -4.87 -5.27 -4.17
N ARG A 29 -5.12 -4.09 -3.61
CA ARG A 29 -4.40 -2.86 -4.01
C ARG A 29 -2.94 -2.90 -3.60
N LEU A 30 -2.63 -3.38 -2.39
CA LEU A 30 -1.26 -3.45 -1.90
C LEU A 30 -0.39 -4.39 -2.75
N ARG A 31 -0.91 -5.55 -3.16
CA ARG A 31 -0.21 -6.44 -4.13
C ARG A 31 0.11 -5.72 -5.44
N SER A 32 -0.86 -5.00 -6.00
CA SER A 32 -0.65 -4.23 -7.23
C SER A 32 0.39 -3.12 -7.05
N THR A 33 0.36 -2.42 -5.91
CA THR A 33 1.32 -1.34 -5.61
C THR A 33 2.74 -1.86 -5.46
N LEU A 34 2.94 -2.95 -4.71
CA LEU A 34 4.27 -3.56 -4.53
C LEU A 34 4.82 -4.10 -5.85
N GLY A 35 3.98 -4.77 -6.64
CA GLY A 35 4.36 -5.25 -7.98
C GLY A 35 4.82 -4.09 -8.87
N ARG A 36 4.01 -3.03 -8.98
CA ARG A 36 4.35 -1.85 -9.77
C ARG A 36 5.62 -1.16 -9.28
N ALA A 37 5.81 -1.03 -7.96
CA ALA A 37 7.01 -0.41 -7.38
C ALA A 37 8.27 -1.21 -7.75
N TYR A 38 8.22 -2.53 -7.58
CA TYR A 38 9.32 -3.43 -7.91
C TYR A 38 9.64 -3.46 -9.42
N ASP A 39 8.60 -3.48 -10.25
CA ASP A 39 8.75 -3.57 -11.71
C ASP A 39 9.24 -2.26 -12.32
N LEU A 40 8.76 -1.11 -11.84
CA LEU A 40 8.97 0.17 -12.51
C LEU A 40 10.01 1.09 -11.85
N VAL A 41 10.40 0.84 -10.61
CA VAL A 41 11.32 1.72 -9.87
C VAL A 41 12.59 0.96 -9.47
N PRO A 42 13.76 1.28 -10.06
CA PRO A 42 15.01 0.58 -9.77
C PRO A 42 15.38 0.54 -8.28
N HIS A 43 15.14 1.64 -7.55
CA HIS A 43 15.39 1.71 -6.12
C HIS A 43 14.60 0.63 -5.34
N TYR A 44 13.30 0.48 -5.60
CA TYR A 44 12.47 -0.50 -4.90
C TYR A 44 12.83 -1.93 -5.26
N ARG A 45 13.20 -2.18 -6.53
CA ARG A 45 13.72 -3.48 -6.93
C ARG A 45 14.95 -3.87 -6.12
N GLN A 46 15.94 -2.98 -6.07
CA GLN A 46 17.18 -3.20 -5.31
C GLN A 46 16.92 -3.36 -3.81
N ALA A 47 16.05 -2.54 -3.23
CA ALA A 47 15.72 -2.62 -1.80
C ALA A 47 15.02 -3.95 -1.45
N PHE A 48 14.11 -4.41 -2.29
CA PHE A 48 13.38 -5.67 -2.06
C PHE A 48 14.31 -6.88 -2.23
N ASP A 49 15.14 -6.87 -3.28
CA ASP A 49 16.15 -7.92 -3.51
C ASP A 49 17.16 -8.00 -2.36
N ALA A 50 17.63 -6.85 -1.86
CA ALA A 50 18.54 -6.79 -0.71
C ALA A 50 17.90 -7.29 0.58
N ALA A 51 16.59 -7.10 0.75
CA ALA A 51 15.81 -7.65 1.86
C ALA A 51 15.39 -9.11 1.63
N GLY A 52 15.64 -9.69 0.45
CA GLY A 52 15.30 -11.06 0.11
C GLY A 52 13.79 -11.30 -0.03
N VAL A 53 13.01 -10.27 -0.38
CA VAL A 53 11.55 -10.33 -0.53
C VAL A 53 11.13 -10.01 -1.95
N GLN A 54 10.04 -10.63 -2.40
CA GLN A 54 9.42 -10.38 -3.69
C GLN A 54 7.96 -9.93 -3.50
N PRO A 55 7.36 -9.16 -4.43
CA PRO A 55 5.95 -8.76 -4.32
C PRO A 55 4.98 -9.93 -4.11
N ALA A 56 5.32 -11.09 -4.66
CA ALA A 56 4.55 -12.32 -4.51
C ALA A 56 4.49 -12.84 -3.06
N ASP A 57 5.40 -12.43 -2.18
CA ASP A 57 5.45 -12.87 -0.77
C ASP A 57 4.36 -12.21 0.10
N LEU A 58 3.68 -11.17 -0.42
CA LEU A 58 2.55 -10.55 0.25
C LEU A 58 1.27 -11.40 0.10
N LYS A 59 1.08 -12.37 1.01
CA LYS A 59 -0.11 -13.24 1.02
C LYS A 59 -1.24 -12.65 1.86
N THR A 60 -0.92 -11.96 2.94
CA THR A 60 -1.81 -11.29 3.89
C THR A 60 -1.32 -9.86 4.16
N LEU A 61 -2.14 -9.02 4.81
CA LEU A 61 -1.71 -7.67 5.17
C LEU A 61 -0.54 -7.66 6.17
N ALA A 62 -0.44 -8.68 7.03
CA ALA A 62 0.66 -8.80 8.00
C ALA A 62 2.02 -9.02 7.33
N ASP A 63 2.05 -9.59 6.11
CA ASP A 63 3.28 -9.81 5.36
C ASP A 63 3.97 -8.50 4.93
N LEU A 64 3.28 -7.35 5.01
CA LEU A 64 3.87 -6.05 4.73
C LEU A 64 5.09 -5.76 5.63
N ALA A 65 5.10 -6.32 6.85
CA ALA A 65 6.23 -6.17 7.79
C ALA A 65 7.55 -6.81 7.29
N LYS A 66 7.50 -7.65 6.25
CA LYS A 66 8.69 -8.23 5.61
C LYS A 66 9.40 -7.25 4.68
N PHE A 67 8.69 -6.23 4.18
CA PHE A 67 9.21 -5.29 3.19
C PHE A 67 10.03 -4.18 3.88
N PRO A 68 11.09 -3.68 3.24
CA PRO A 68 11.91 -2.62 3.80
C PRO A 68 11.14 -1.30 3.86
N PHE A 69 11.46 -0.48 4.86
CA PHE A 69 10.97 0.90 4.93
C PHE A 69 11.66 1.79 3.89
N THR A 70 10.93 2.77 3.38
CA THR A 70 11.51 3.91 2.65
C THR A 70 11.71 5.07 3.59
N THR A 71 12.88 5.71 3.51
CA THR A 71 13.26 6.84 4.34
C THR A 71 13.47 8.09 3.49
N LYS A 72 13.65 9.24 4.16
CA LYS A 72 14.02 10.49 3.48
C LYS A 72 15.36 10.40 2.74
N GLN A 73 16.28 9.55 3.20
CA GLN A 73 17.58 9.39 2.56
C GLN A 73 17.45 8.76 1.19
N ASP A 74 16.54 7.79 1.04
CA ASP A 74 16.27 7.12 -0.23
C ASP A 74 15.77 8.12 -1.28
N LEU A 75 14.86 9.02 -0.90
CA LEU A 75 14.38 10.08 -1.80
C LEU A 75 15.50 11.03 -2.23
N ARG A 76 16.40 11.40 -1.30
CA ARG A 76 17.54 12.28 -1.62
C ARG A 76 18.55 11.61 -2.55
N ALA A 77 18.78 10.31 -2.37
CA ALA A 77 19.71 9.53 -3.19
C ALA A 77 19.20 9.32 -4.63
N ASN A 78 17.88 9.39 -4.83
CA ASN A 78 17.23 9.18 -6.12
C ASN A 78 16.67 10.47 -6.77
N TYR A 79 16.95 11.65 -6.20
CA TYR A 79 16.57 12.93 -6.80
C TYR A 79 17.09 13.03 -8.25
N PRO A 80 16.33 13.60 -9.22
CA PRO A 80 15.06 14.33 -9.08
C PRO A 80 13.77 13.56 -9.44
N PHE A 81 13.84 12.27 -9.76
CA PHE A 81 12.77 11.58 -10.50
C PHE A 81 11.94 10.61 -9.64
#